data_AF-A0A426XUI5-F1
#
_entry.id   AF-A0A426XUI5-F1
#
_cell.length_a   1.000
_cell.length_b   1.000
_cell.length_c   1.000
_cell.angle_alpha   90.00
_cell.angle_beta   90.00
_cell.angle_gamma   90.00
#
_symmetry.space_group_name_H-M   'P 1'
#
loop_
_entity.id
_entity.type
_entity.pdbx_description
1 polymer ?
#
loop_
_entity_poly.entity_id
_entity_poly.type
_entity_poly.pdbx_seq_one_letter_code
_entity_poly.pdbx_strand_id
1 'polypeptide(L)'
;MEEERVPFTKAPSTRYREEEGFHRALLELKDLRSQLHHAADYCETAFSKAEHKKMILEGTKSYICDAMVAVVDHLGNVSSKLEQSLFADAVIVQTEQRIDCLKQRLLTCQHYAISLELSNMQLSIKFPRQHQHYVSPGTLPSFILV
;
A
#
# COMPACT_ATOMS: atom_id res chain seq x y z
N MET A 1 31.31 -3.99 28.21
CA MET A 1 30.64 -2.95 27.40
C MET A 1 29.20 -3.34 27.34
N GLU A 2 28.41 -2.59 28.11
CA GLU A 2 26.99 -2.83 28.34
C GLU A 2 26.15 -2.55 27.10
N GLU A 3 24.99 -3.20 27.12
CA GLU A 3 23.86 -3.16 26.21
C GLU A 3 23.30 -1.76 25.99
N GLU A 4 23.06 -1.38 24.74
CA GLU A 4 22.02 -0.39 24.43
C GLU A 4 21.08 -0.98 23.37
N ARG A 5 20.12 -1.78 23.87
CA ARG A 5 18.90 -2.06 23.13
C ARG A 5 18.09 -0.77 23.07
N VAL A 6 18.20 -0.06 21.95
CA VAL A 6 17.33 1.05 21.60
C VAL A 6 15.88 0.54 21.62
N PRO A 7 14.98 1.10 22.44
CA PRO A 7 13.59 0.68 22.45
C PRO A 7 12.97 1.11 21.12
N PHE A 8 12.49 0.15 20.34
CA PHE A 8 11.57 0.46 19.23
C PHE A 8 10.25 0.90 19.87
N THR A 9 10.16 2.19 20.17
CA THR A 9 8.94 2.85 20.60
C THR A 9 7.91 2.68 19.48
N LYS A 10 7.04 1.68 19.67
CA LYS A 10 5.72 1.68 19.02
C LYS A 10 5.07 3.00 19.41
N ALA A 11 4.68 3.80 18.42
CA ALA A 11 3.59 4.75 18.59
C ALA A 11 2.32 4.08 18.03
N PRO A 12 1.51 3.40 18.85
CA PRO A 12 0.18 2.98 18.46
C PRO A 12 -0.80 4.05 18.94
N SER A 13 -1.09 5.06 18.13
CA SER A 13 -2.12 6.03 18.52
C SER A 13 -2.93 6.64 17.38
N THR A 14 -2.46 6.57 16.14
CA THR A 14 -3.19 7.09 14.97
C THR A 14 -4.11 6.06 14.32
N ARG A 15 -3.67 4.80 14.13
CA ARG A 15 -4.51 3.76 13.47
C ARG A 15 -5.77 3.38 14.23
N TYR A 16 -5.68 3.23 15.55
CA TYR A 16 -6.85 2.92 16.38
C TYR A 16 -7.91 4.03 16.35
N ARG A 17 -7.47 5.29 16.20
CA ARG A 17 -8.35 6.47 16.17
C ARG A 17 -9.13 6.61 14.86
N GLU A 18 -8.62 6.07 13.76
CA GLU A 18 -9.24 6.14 12.43
C GLU A 18 -10.25 5.00 12.21
N GLU A 19 -9.94 3.77 12.66
CA GLU A 19 -10.90 2.65 12.70
C GLU A 19 -12.10 2.98 13.61
N GLU A 20 -11.84 3.62 14.76
CA GLU A 20 -12.88 4.18 15.63
C GLU A 20 -13.74 5.23 14.91
N GLY A 21 -13.12 6.05 14.04
CA GLY A 21 -13.80 7.11 13.30
C GLY A 21 -14.81 6.59 12.27
N PHE A 22 -14.43 5.57 11.49
CA PHE A 22 -15.35 4.93 10.54
C PHE A 22 -16.48 4.18 11.26
N HIS A 23 -16.15 3.41 12.30
CA HIS A 23 -17.17 2.71 13.09
C HIS A 23 -18.17 3.68 13.73
N ARG A 24 -17.68 4.79 14.29
CA ARG A 24 -18.52 5.84 14.86
C ARG A 24 -19.43 6.49 13.82
N ALA A 25 -18.93 6.79 12.62
CA ALA A 25 -19.76 7.33 11.54
C ALA A 25 -20.90 6.36 11.13
N LEU A 26 -20.65 5.05 11.13
CA LEU A 26 -21.69 4.05 10.90
C LEU A 26 -22.74 4.00 12.03
N LEU A 27 -22.31 4.14 13.28
CA LEU A 27 -23.24 4.23 14.42
C LEU A 27 -24.12 5.48 14.32
N GLU A 28 -23.54 6.63 13.99
CA GLU A 28 -24.29 7.88 13.80
C GLU A 28 -25.31 7.77 12.65
N LEU A 29 -24.94 7.13 11.53
CA LEU A 29 -25.87 6.86 10.42
C LEU A 29 -27.01 5.91 10.83
N LYS A 30 -26.69 4.88 11.63
CA LYS A 30 -27.69 3.95 12.17
C LYS A 30 -28.66 4.65 13.12
N ASP A 31 -28.17 5.58 13.93
CA ASP A 31 -28.99 6.37 14.85
C ASP A 31 -29.86 7.38 14.09
N LEU A 32 -29.32 8.02 13.04
CA LEU A 32 -30.11 8.87 12.15
C LEU A 32 -31.29 8.09 11.54
N ARG A 33 -31.05 6.87 11.06
CA ARG A 33 -32.14 6.02 10.53
C ARG A 33 -33.24 5.82 11.56
N SER A 34 -32.90 5.52 12.81
CA SER A 34 -33.90 5.36 13.88
C SER A 34 -34.67 6.65 14.15
N GLN A 35 -33.99 7.80 14.15
CA GLN A 35 -34.63 9.11 14.30
C GLN A 35 -35.60 9.40 13.14
N LEU A 36 -35.23 9.07 11.91
CA LEU A 36 -36.08 9.27 10.73
C LEU A 36 -37.32 8.38 10.75
N HIS A 37 -37.22 7.15 11.24
CA HIS A 37 -38.40 6.31 11.45
C HIS A 37 -39.37 6.92 12.47
N HIS A 38 -38.86 7.36 13.62
CA HIS A 38 -39.69 8.04 14.62
C HIS A 38 -40.31 9.34 14.09
N ALA A 39 -39.57 10.11 13.30
CA ALA A 39 -40.09 11.32 12.67
C ALA A 39 -41.18 11.00 11.63
N ALA A 40 -41.04 9.90 10.88
CA ALA A 40 -42.06 9.45 9.93
C ALA A 40 -43.36 9.06 10.67
N ASP A 41 -43.27 8.28 11.73
CA ASP A 41 -44.41 7.91 12.59
C ASP A 41 -45.07 9.18 13.17
N TYR A 42 -44.26 10.15 13.60
CA TYR A 42 -44.75 11.43 14.10
C TYR A 42 -45.48 12.22 13.02
N CYS A 43 -44.93 12.34 11.81
CA CYS A 43 -45.55 13.03 10.69
C CYS A 43 -46.91 12.40 10.33
N GLU A 44 -47.00 11.07 10.31
CA GLU A 44 -48.24 10.34 10.04
C GLU A 44 -49.30 10.61 11.11
N THR A 45 -48.92 10.48 12.39
CA THR A 45 -49.84 10.69 13.52
C THR A 45 -50.29 12.16 13.61
N ALA A 46 -49.39 13.11 13.37
CA ALA A 46 -49.69 14.54 13.34
C ALA A 46 -50.65 14.88 12.21
N PHE A 47 -50.44 14.35 11.00
CA PHE A 47 -51.33 14.58 9.87
C PHE A 47 -52.73 14.00 10.09
N SER A 48 -52.81 12.81 10.70
CA SER A 48 -54.09 12.14 10.98
C SER A 48 -54.94 12.89 12.01
N LYS A 49 -54.30 13.50 13.02
CA LYS A 49 -54.97 14.21 14.12
C LYS A 49 -55.21 15.71 13.85
N ALA A 50 -54.59 16.27 12.82
CA ALA A 50 -54.65 17.70 12.58
C ALA A 50 -55.97 18.17 11.94
N GLU A 51 -56.54 19.23 12.50
CA GLU A 51 -57.63 20.00 11.90
C GLU A 51 -57.14 20.76 10.66
N HIS A 52 -55.94 21.34 10.73
CA HIS A 52 -55.33 22.12 9.66
C HIS A 52 -54.35 21.28 8.80
N LYS A 53 -54.87 20.27 8.09
CA LYS A 53 -54.06 19.28 7.34
C LYS A 53 -53.08 19.89 6.34
N LYS A 54 -53.45 20.98 5.66
CA LYS A 54 -52.58 21.64 4.68
C LYS A 54 -51.29 22.17 5.32
N MET A 55 -51.38 22.74 6.52
CA MET A 55 -50.20 23.25 7.23
C MET A 55 -49.25 22.11 7.63
N ILE A 56 -49.78 21.01 8.17
CA ILE A 56 -48.97 19.84 8.51
C ILE A 56 -48.31 19.24 7.27
N LEU A 57 -49.03 19.15 6.15
CA LEU A 57 -48.49 18.62 4.90
C LEU A 57 -47.30 19.44 4.38
N GLU A 58 -47.40 20.77 4.38
CA GLU A 58 -46.28 21.63 3.95
C GLU A 58 -45.09 21.52 4.90
N GLY A 59 -45.33 21.40 6.22
CA GLY A 59 -44.28 21.12 7.20
C GLY A 59 -43.58 19.79 6.95
N THR A 60 -44.34 18.72 6.69
CA THR A 60 -43.79 17.40 6.36
C THR A 60 -42.98 17.41 5.07
N LYS A 61 -43.40 18.15 4.04
CA LYS A 61 -42.61 18.31 2.81
C LYS A 61 -41.26 18.97 3.08
N SER A 62 -41.25 20.06 3.85
CA SER A 62 -40.00 20.73 4.23
C SER A 62 -39.09 19.79 5.00
N TYR A 63 -39.66 19.05 5.96
CA TYR A 63 -38.91 18.08 6.76
C TYR A 63 -38.30 16.96 5.91
N ILE A 64 -39.00 16.46 4.89
CA ILE A 64 -38.46 15.46 3.97
C ILE A 64 -37.23 16.00 3.23
N CYS A 65 -37.27 17.25 2.77
CA CYS A 65 -36.11 17.88 2.14
C CYS A 65 -34.91 17.93 3.10
N ASP A 66 -35.12 18.37 4.35
CA ASP A 66 -34.07 18.47 5.36
C ASP A 66 -33.51 17.07 5.73
N ALA A 67 -34.39 16.09 5.88
CA ALA A 67 -34.02 14.70 6.14
C ALA A 67 -33.18 14.11 5.00
N MET A 68 -33.52 14.38 3.75
CA MET A 68 -32.73 13.93 2.60
C MET A 68 -31.33 14.53 2.61
N VAL A 69 -31.20 15.83 2.90
CA VAL A 69 -29.90 16.49 3.03
C VAL A 69 -29.08 15.86 4.15
N ALA A 70 -29.68 15.61 5.32
CA ALA A 70 -29.00 14.96 6.44
C ALA A 70 -28.53 13.54 6.11
N VAL A 71 -29.35 12.73 5.41
CA VAL A 71 -28.95 11.38 4.98
C VAL A 71 -27.76 11.44 4.03
N VAL A 72 -27.81 12.33 3.03
CA VAL A 72 -26.71 12.48 2.06
C VAL A 72 -25.42 12.96 2.76
N ASP A 73 -25.52 13.89 3.70
CA ASP A 73 -24.38 14.36 4.49
C ASP A 73 -23.75 13.23 5.32
N HIS A 74 -24.56 12.47 6.07
CA HIS A 74 -24.06 11.34 6.85
C HIS A 74 -23.44 10.25 5.98
N LEU A 75 -24.01 9.96 4.80
CA LEU A 75 -23.41 9.03 3.82
C LEU A 75 -22.08 9.56 3.28
N GLY A 76 -21.99 10.86 2.99
CA GLY A 76 -20.75 11.51 2.59
C GLY A 76 -19.66 11.39 3.67
N ASN A 77 -20.02 11.61 4.94
CA ASN A 77 -19.11 11.43 6.07
C ASN A 77 -18.62 9.97 6.20
N VAL A 78 -19.52 8.99 6.11
CA VAL A 78 -19.16 7.55 6.13
C VAL A 78 -18.21 7.22 4.98
N SER A 79 -18.49 7.70 3.76
CA SER A 79 -17.63 7.49 2.59
C SER A 79 -16.24 8.09 2.79
N SER A 80 -16.16 9.33 3.28
CA SER A 80 -14.88 10.01 3.53
C SER A 80 -14.05 9.29 4.61
N LYS A 81 -14.70 8.77 5.66
CA LYS A 81 -14.03 8.02 6.71
C LYS A 81 -13.56 6.64 6.25
N LEU A 82 -14.34 5.96 5.40
CA LEU A 82 -13.92 4.72 4.75
C LEU A 82 -12.67 4.95 3.90
N GLU A 83 -12.68 5.98 3.07
CA GLU A 83 -11.55 6.32 2.21
C GLU A 83 -10.29 6.62 3.03
N GLN A 84 -10.40 7.41 4.11
CA GLN A 84 -9.30 7.66 5.05
C GLN A 84 -8.75 6.36 5.66
N SER A 85 -9.63 5.45 6.08
CA SER A 85 -9.21 4.17 6.67
C SER A 85 -8.46 3.25 5.67
N LEU A 86 -8.81 3.29 4.39
CA LEU A 86 -8.13 2.53 3.34
C LEU A 86 -6.75 3.11 3.02
N PHE A 87 -6.62 4.44 2.97
CA PHE A 87 -5.32 5.09 2.69
C PHE A 87 -4.35 5.03 3.87
N ALA A 88 -4.85 4.87 5.10
CA ALA A 88 -4.03 4.62 6.28
C ALA A 88 -3.21 3.31 6.16
N ASP A 89 -3.62 2.41 5.27
CA ASP A 89 -2.98 1.12 5.01
C ASP A 89 -1.79 1.19 4.03
N ALA A 90 -1.06 2.33 4.04
CA ALA A 90 0.26 2.49 3.42
C ALA A 90 1.28 1.40 3.82
N VAL A 91 0.98 0.64 4.87
CA VAL A 91 1.69 -0.57 5.26
C VAL A 91 1.71 -1.59 4.15
N ILE A 92 0.58 -1.83 3.46
CA ILE A 92 0.47 -2.87 2.45
C ILE A 92 1.46 -2.59 1.32
N VAL A 93 1.43 -1.37 0.77
CA VAL A 93 2.37 -0.91 -0.26
C VAL A 93 3.81 -1.00 0.22
N GLN A 94 4.10 -0.59 1.45
CA GLN A 94 5.45 -0.68 2.02
C GLN A 94 5.91 -2.14 2.18
N THR A 95 5.02 -3.05 2.58
CA THR A 95 5.33 -4.48 2.69
C THR A 95 5.55 -5.13 1.33
N GLU A 96 4.77 -4.77 0.31
CA GLU A 96 4.97 -5.24 -1.07
C GLU A 96 6.36 -4.84 -1.58
N GLN A 97 6.74 -3.57 -1.40
CA GLN A 97 8.08 -3.09 -1.76
C GLN A 97 9.20 -3.86 -1.02
N ARG A 98 8.98 -4.16 0.27
CA ARG A 98 9.94 -4.92 1.06
C ARG A 98 10.05 -6.38 0.59
N ILE A 99 8.94 -6.99 0.22
CA ILE A 99 8.90 -8.34 -0.37
C ILE A 99 9.67 -8.35 -1.69
N ASP A 100 9.45 -7.36 -2.56
CA ASP A 100 10.14 -7.31 -3.85
C ASP A 100 11.65 -7.05 -3.70
N CYS A 101 12.05 -6.22 -2.74
CA CYS A 101 13.46 -6.06 -2.38
C CYS A 101 14.08 -7.41 -1.96
N LEU A 102 13.38 -8.19 -1.12
CA LEU A 102 13.86 -9.51 -0.70
C LEU A 102 13.95 -10.49 -1.87
N LYS A 103 12.98 -10.48 -2.79
CA LYS A 103 13.03 -11.29 -4.03
C LYS A 103 14.26 -10.94 -4.88
N GLN A 104 14.53 -9.65 -5.09
CA GLN A 104 15.69 -9.21 -5.89
C GLN A 104 17.01 -9.64 -5.26
N ARG A 105 17.14 -9.51 -3.93
CA ARG A 105 18.32 -9.98 -3.20
C ARG A 105 18.51 -11.48 -3.34
N LEU A 106 17.43 -12.26 -3.19
CA LEU A 106 17.48 -13.71 -3.35
C LEU A 106 17.93 -14.12 -4.76
N LEU A 107 17.35 -13.53 -5.80
CA LEU A 107 17.73 -13.78 -7.19
C LEU A 107 19.19 -13.43 -7.47
N THR A 108 19.66 -12.30 -6.93
CA THR A 108 21.06 -11.90 -7.03
C THR A 108 21.99 -12.91 -6.37
N CYS A 109 21.65 -13.38 -5.17
CA CYS A 109 22.42 -14.41 -4.47
C CYS A 109 22.46 -15.74 -5.25
N GLN A 110 21.33 -16.16 -5.83
CA GLN A 110 21.27 -17.36 -6.67
C GLN A 110 22.15 -17.22 -7.91
N HIS A 111 22.04 -16.09 -8.63
CA HIS A 111 22.87 -15.81 -9.79
C HIS A 111 24.36 -15.79 -9.45
N TYR A 112 24.72 -15.19 -8.31
CA TYR A 112 26.10 -15.16 -7.83
C TYR A 112 26.62 -16.57 -7.50
N ALA A 113 25.83 -17.41 -6.82
CA ALA A 113 26.21 -18.79 -6.52
C ALA A 113 26.49 -19.60 -7.80
N ILE A 114 25.61 -19.51 -8.80
CA ILE A 114 25.80 -20.16 -10.10
C ILE A 114 27.07 -19.63 -10.80
N SER A 115 27.28 -18.32 -10.80
CA SER A 115 28.46 -17.69 -11.42
C SER A 115 29.76 -18.13 -10.73
N LEU A 116 29.73 -18.29 -9.40
CA LEU A 116 30.87 -18.78 -8.63
C LEU A 116 31.18 -20.25 -8.93
N GLU A 117 30.17 -21.11 -9.04
CA GLU A 117 30.34 -22.50 -9.47
C GLU A 117 30.95 -22.61 -10.87
N LEU A 118 30.43 -21.84 -11.84
CA LEU A 118 30.95 -21.81 -13.22
C LEU A 118 32.40 -21.32 -13.28
N SER A 119 32.74 -20.26 -12.55
CA SER A 119 34.11 -19.74 -12.51
C SER A 119 35.09 -20.71 -11.84
N ASN A 120 34.67 -21.42 -10.80
CA ASN A 120 35.45 -22.51 -10.20
C ASN A 120 35.68 -23.68 -11.17
N MET A 121 34.70 -24.00 -12.03
CA MET A 121 34.89 -25.01 -13.09
C MET A 121 35.85 -24.52 -14.19
N GLN A 122 35.78 -23.25 -14.57
CA GLN A 122 36.64 -22.66 -15.62
C GLN A 122 38.11 -22.45 -15.17
N LEU A 123 38.38 -22.38 -13.87
CA LEU A 123 39.71 -22.07 -13.32
C LEU A 123 40.81 -23.11 -13.63
N SER A 124 40.49 -24.20 -14.33
CA SER A 124 41.47 -25.22 -14.75
C SER A 124 41.94 -25.12 -16.22
N ILE A 125 41.33 -24.28 -17.07
CA ILE A 125 41.74 -24.16 -18.48
C ILE A 125 42.66 -22.96 -18.66
N LYS A 126 43.89 -23.09 -18.17
CA LYS A 126 44.98 -22.15 -18.50
C LYS A 126 45.45 -22.43 -19.93
N PHE A 127 44.95 -21.69 -20.91
CA PHE A 127 45.57 -21.69 -22.23
C PHE A 127 46.92 -20.97 -22.14
N PRO A 128 48.05 -21.62 -22.43
CA PRO A 128 49.31 -20.90 -22.54
C PRO A 128 49.16 -19.92 -23.70
N ARG A 129 49.29 -18.63 -23.40
CA ARG A 129 49.46 -17.59 -24.43
C ARG A 129 50.81 -17.82 -25.10
N GLN A 130 50.87 -18.69 -26.10
CA GLN A 130 52.06 -18.82 -26.94
C GLN A 130 52.16 -17.56 -27.79
N HIS A 131 53.18 -16.74 -27.55
CA HIS A 131 53.55 -15.65 -28.42
C HIS A 131 54.50 -16.21 -29.48
N GLN A 132 54.12 -16.11 -30.76
CA GLN A 132 55.04 -16.41 -31.86
C GLN A 132 56.15 -15.36 -31.83
N HIS A 133 57.32 -15.73 -31.30
CA HIS A 133 58.52 -14.95 -31.49
C HIS A 133 58.99 -15.14 -32.94
N TYR A 134 58.90 -14.10 -33.76
CA TYR A 134 59.63 -14.05 -35.02
C TYR A 134 61.12 -13.91 -34.68
N VAL A 135 61.91 -14.96 -34.93
CA VAL A 135 63.36 -14.88 -34.89
C VAL A 135 63.80 -14.10 -36.12
N SER A 136 64.30 -12.89 -35.93
CA SER A 136 64.97 -12.11 -36.98
C SER A 136 66.27 -12.84 -37.37
N PRO A 137 66.53 -13.15 -38.65
CA PRO A 137 67.78 -13.76 -39.05
C PRO A 137 68.89 -12.72 -38.94
N GLY A 138 69.70 -12.84 -37.90
CA GLY A 138 70.94 -12.09 -37.77
C GLY A 138 71.92 -12.50 -38.85
N THR A 139 72.29 -11.54 -39.69
CA THR A 139 73.35 -11.60 -40.69
C THR A 139 74.63 -12.24 -40.12
N LEU A 140 75.07 -13.34 -40.72
CA LEU A 140 76.45 -13.81 -40.62
C LEU A 140 77.07 -13.82 -42.03
N PRO A 141 78.31 -13.33 -42.19
CA PRO A 141 78.96 -13.21 -43.49
C PRO A 141 79.44 -14.57 -44.01
N SER A 142 79.50 -14.66 -45.34
CA SER A 142 79.90 -15.79 -46.16
C SER A 142 81.23 -16.43 -45.74
N PHE A 143 81.24 -17.75 -45.55
CA PHE A 143 82.31 -18.64 -46.02
C PHE A 143 81.72 -20.01 -46.41
N ILE A 144 82.01 -20.40 -47.65
CA ILE A 144 81.75 -21.70 -48.26
C ILE A 144 82.72 -22.72 -47.65
N LEU A 145 82.27 -23.97 -47.40
CA LEU A 145 83.08 -25.14 -47.75
C LEU A 145 82.26 -26.45 -47.82
N VAL A 146 82.44 -27.10 -48.98
CA VAL A 146 82.17 -28.50 -49.38
C VAL A 146 80.73 -28.93 -49.61
#